data_AF-A0A3M7AWV3-F1
#
_entry.id   AF-A0A3M7AWV3-F1
#
_cell.length_a   1.000
_cell.length_b   1.000
_cell.length_c   1.000
_cell.angle_alpha   90.00
_cell.angle_beta   90.00
_cell.angle_gamma   90.00
#
_symmetry.space_group_name_H-M   'P 1'
#
loop_
_entity.id
_entity.type
_entity.pdbx_description
1 polymer ?
#
loop_
_entity_poly.entity_id
_entity_poly.type
_entity_poly.pdbx_seq_one_letter_code
_entity_poly.pdbx_strand_id
1 'polypeptide(L)'
;MTSAFDEEDLSLSISQSRRDPNAFPGGRPPTSNNAQRPANPSRSSNPRLGHYNIVKTLGEGSFGKVKLATHIVSGQKVALKIISRRKLITRDMAGRIEREIQYLQLLRHPHIIKLYTVITTPQEIVMVLEYAGGELFDYIVQHGKMAEDKARKFFQQIVCAVEYCHRHKIVHRDLKPENLLLDENLNVKIADFGLSNIMTDGNFLKTSCGSPNYAAPEVISGKLYAGPEVDVWSCGVILYVLLVGRLPFDDEYIPALFKKIAQGNYMVPNYLSSGAVRLIKKMLQVNPVNRITVPEIRQDPWFLKDLAEYLKVADQDFESGVDPNKPIDPYALSKNKPKPVQEKLHEKVIDKLGQTMGYAAEDVTDALGKEEPSAIKDAYLI
;
A
#
# COMPACT_ATOMS: atom_id res chain seq x y z
N MET A 1 -36.07 -16.72 -12.34
CA MET A 1 -35.38 -15.86 -13.32
C MET A 1 -33.91 -15.85 -12.96
N THR A 2 -33.15 -16.62 -13.72
CA THR A 2 -31.70 -16.82 -13.59
C THR A 2 -30.98 -15.56 -14.08
N SER A 3 -30.35 -14.80 -13.18
CA SER A 3 -29.48 -13.69 -13.54
C SER A 3 -28.16 -14.23 -14.04
N ALA A 4 -27.85 -13.95 -15.30
CA ALA A 4 -26.57 -14.26 -15.93
C ALA A 4 -25.43 -13.58 -15.16
N PHE A 5 -24.32 -14.31 -15.04
CA PHE A 5 -23.07 -13.82 -14.52
C PHE A 5 -22.44 -12.90 -15.57
N ASP A 6 -22.23 -11.62 -15.25
CA ASP A 6 -21.43 -10.72 -16.09
C ASP A 6 -19.95 -11.03 -15.87
N GLU A 7 -19.33 -11.71 -16.83
CA GLU A 7 -17.91 -12.06 -16.83
C GLU A 7 -16.97 -10.83 -16.94
N GLU A 8 -17.50 -9.64 -17.25
CA GLU A 8 -16.70 -8.41 -17.39
C GLU A 8 -16.16 -7.88 -16.06
N ASP A 9 -16.87 -8.04 -14.94
CA ASP A 9 -16.42 -7.55 -13.62
C ASP A 9 -15.25 -8.37 -13.02
N LEU A 10 -15.07 -9.62 -13.48
CA LEU A 10 -13.95 -10.48 -13.09
C LEU A 10 -12.67 -10.19 -13.87
N SER A 11 -12.78 -9.60 -15.07
CA SER A 11 -11.65 -9.40 -15.98
C SER A 11 -10.65 -8.33 -15.54
N LEU A 12 -11.03 -7.46 -14.60
CA LEU A 12 -10.21 -6.31 -14.16
C LEU A 12 -9.26 -6.62 -12.98
N SER A 13 -9.24 -7.86 -12.48
CA SER A 13 -8.41 -8.25 -11.31
C SER A 13 -7.42 -9.39 -11.58
N ILE A 14 -7.32 -9.90 -12.81
CA ILE A 14 -6.41 -10.99 -13.15
C ILE A 14 -5.28 -10.49 -14.06
N SER A 15 -4.26 -9.88 -13.46
CA SER A 15 -2.91 -9.87 -14.07
C SER A 15 -2.11 -11.03 -13.46
N GLN A 16 -2.24 -12.22 -14.04
CA GLN A 16 -1.31 -13.32 -13.76
C GLN A 16 0.07 -12.95 -14.34
N SER A 17 1.00 -12.52 -13.51
CA SER A 17 2.42 -12.52 -13.87
C SER A 17 2.95 -13.95 -13.72
N ARG A 18 2.91 -14.73 -14.81
CA ARG A 18 3.59 -16.03 -14.87
C ARG A 18 5.08 -15.78 -15.11
N ARG A 19 5.94 -16.15 -14.14
CA ARG A 19 7.37 -16.38 -14.37
C ARG A 19 7.70 -17.82 -13.98
N ASP A 20 8.06 -18.61 -14.98
CA ASP A 20 8.51 -20.00 -14.84
C ASP A 20 9.86 -20.07 -14.10
N PRO A 21 10.00 -20.91 -13.05
CA PRO A 21 11.23 -21.04 -12.27
C PRO A 21 12.15 -22.19 -12.71
N ASN A 22 12.24 -22.53 -14.01
CA ASN A 22 13.15 -23.60 -14.48
C ASN A 22 13.93 -23.22 -15.76
N ALA A 23 15.13 -22.68 -15.58
CA ALA A 23 16.17 -22.72 -16.60
C ALA A 23 17.57 -22.70 -15.94
N PHE A 24 18.27 -23.85 -15.97
CA PHE A 24 19.67 -23.98 -15.58
C PHE A 24 20.61 -23.47 -16.70
N PRO A 25 21.81 -22.94 -16.38
CA PRO A 25 22.73 -22.38 -17.38
C PRO A 25 23.76 -23.43 -17.86
N GLY A 26 24.01 -23.48 -19.17
CA GLY A 26 25.11 -24.25 -19.75
C GLY A 26 25.55 -23.68 -21.10
N GLY A 27 26.84 -23.33 -21.22
CA GLY A 27 27.50 -23.06 -22.51
C GLY A 27 28.41 -21.82 -22.53
N ARG A 28 29.74 -22.04 -22.52
CA ARG A 28 30.79 -21.04 -22.76
C ARG A 28 30.90 -20.66 -24.27
N PRO A 29 31.54 -19.51 -24.60
CA PRO A 29 31.40 -18.85 -25.90
C PRO A 29 32.56 -19.15 -26.88
N PRO A 30 32.44 -18.74 -28.16
CA PRO A 30 33.60 -18.42 -28.98
C PRO A 30 33.73 -16.91 -29.24
N THR A 31 34.99 -16.51 -29.25
CA THR A 31 35.57 -15.20 -29.53
C THR A 31 35.43 -14.76 -30.99
N SER A 32 35.18 -13.47 -31.22
CA SER A 32 35.79 -12.75 -32.34
C SER A 32 35.92 -11.25 -32.06
N ASN A 33 37.14 -10.76 -32.28
CA ASN A 33 37.57 -9.38 -32.18
C ASN A 33 36.91 -8.52 -33.26
N ASN A 34 36.42 -7.34 -32.89
CA ASN A 34 36.55 -6.19 -33.77
C ASN A 34 36.65 -4.89 -32.94
N ALA A 35 37.80 -4.23 -33.07
CA ALA A 35 38.10 -2.98 -32.40
C ALA A 35 37.36 -1.83 -33.08
N GLN A 36 36.42 -1.21 -32.36
CA GLN A 36 35.89 0.11 -32.69
C GLN A 36 36.10 1.05 -31.49
N ARG A 37 36.68 2.21 -31.81
CA ARG A 37 37.06 3.31 -30.91
C ARG A 37 35.91 3.68 -29.96
N PRO A 38 36.18 4.03 -28.68
CA PRO A 38 35.13 4.50 -27.80
C PRO A 38 34.70 5.90 -28.23
N ALA A 39 33.52 5.99 -28.83
CA ALA A 39 32.77 7.24 -28.88
C ALA A 39 32.35 7.57 -27.44
N ASN A 40 32.63 8.79 -27.00
CA ASN A 40 32.17 9.34 -25.73
C ASN A 40 30.68 8.99 -25.52
N PRO A 41 30.28 8.37 -24.40
CA PRO A 41 28.87 8.27 -24.08
C PRO A 41 28.39 9.69 -23.77
N SER A 42 27.67 10.27 -24.73
CA SER A 42 26.78 11.40 -24.48
C SER A 42 26.04 11.12 -23.19
N ARG A 43 26.21 11.98 -22.17
CA ARG A 43 25.46 11.94 -20.91
C ARG A 43 24.00 11.66 -21.25
N SER A 44 23.53 10.43 -21.02
CA SER A 44 22.13 10.10 -21.14
C SER A 44 21.44 10.99 -20.10
N SER A 45 20.76 12.03 -20.56
CA SER A 45 19.92 12.82 -19.69
C SER A 45 18.90 11.85 -19.10
N ASN A 46 19.09 11.44 -17.85
CA ASN A 46 18.12 10.61 -17.16
C ASN A 46 16.76 11.32 -17.31
N PRO A 47 15.71 10.63 -17.77
CA PRO A 47 14.43 11.27 -18.01
C PRO A 47 13.97 11.97 -16.74
N ARG A 48 13.57 13.24 -16.86
CA ARG A 48 13.15 14.09 -15.73
C ARG A 48 11.66 14.38 -15.81
N LEU A 49 11.01 14.39 -14.66
CA LEU A 49 9.65 14.91 -14.49
C LEU A 49 9.70 15.96 -13.39
N GLY A 50 9.60 17.24 -13.73
CA GLY A 50 9.73 18.34 -12.75
C GLY A 50 11.00 18.20 -11.90
N HIS A 51 10.84 18.09 -10.58
CA HIS A 51 11.91 17.95 -9.60
C HIS A 51 12.36 16.50 -9.34
N TYR A 52 12.02 15.57 -10.23
CA TYR A 52 12.25 14.14 -10.04
C TYR A 52 13.11 13.56 -11.16
N ASN A 53 14.26 13.00 -10.82
CA ASN A 53 15.11 12.23 -11.73
C ASN A 53 14.59 10.78 -11.78
N ILE A 54 14.06 10.34 -12.92
CA ILE A 54 13.54 8.98 -13.08
C ILE A 54 14.72 8.00 -13.16
N VAL A 55 14.63 6.93 -12.38
CA VAL A 55 15.66 5.89 -12.29
C VAL A 55 15.26 4.66 -13.12
N LYS A 56 14.14 4.02 -12.78
CA LYS A 56 13.65 2.80 -13.46
C LYS A 56 12.15 2.64 -13.33
N THR A 57 11.54 1.86 -14.22
CA THR A 57 10.15 1.40 -14.04
C THR A 57 10.11 0.30 -12.99
N LEU A 58 9.22 0.41 -12.01
CA LEU A 58 8.98 -0.59 -10.96
C LEU A 58 7.90 -1.59 -11.40
N GLY A 59 6.85 -1.10 -12.06
CA GLY A 59 5.76 -1.94 -12.54
C GLY A 59 4.85 -1.21 -13.53
N GLU A 60 3.94 -1.97 -14.15
CA GLU A 60 2.89 -1.47 -15.03
C GLU A 60 1.56 -2.04 -14.55
N GLY A 61 0.63 -1.14 -14.20
CA GLY A 61 -0.72 -1.47 -13.78
C GLY A 61 -1.75 -1.09 -14.86
N SER A 62 -3.02 -1.37 -14.57
CA SER A 62 -4.16 -1.08 -15.46
C SER A 62 -4.18 0.39 -15.93
N PHE A 63 -4.01 1.33 -14.99
CA PHE A 63 -4.13 2.77 -15.26
C PHE A 63 -2.83 3.44 -15.74
N GLY A 64 -1.69 2.75 -15.66
CA GLY A 64 -0.41 3.35 -16.06
C GLY A 64 0.82 2.69 -15.43
N LYS A 65 1.89 3.46 -15.30
CA LYS A 65 3.22 2.94 -14.92
C LYS A 65 3.65 3.49 -13.57
N VAL A 66 4.31 2.65 -12.78
CA VAL A 66 4.97 3.06 -11.54
C VAL A 66 6.47 3.12 -11.80
N LYS A 67 7.10 4.26 -11.50
CA LYS A 67 8.53 4.46 -11.69
C LYS A 67 9.23 4.85 -10.40
N LEU A 68 10.39 4.29 -10.14
CA LEU A 68 11.32 4.78 -9.13
C LEU A 68 11.95 6.07 -9.64
N ALA A 69 11.92 7.11 -8.81
CA ALA A 69 12.63 8.35 -9.06
C ALA A 69 13.37 8.81 -7.80
N THR A 70 14.29 9.75 -7.97
CA THR A 70 14.95 10.46 -6.87
C THR A 70 14.51 11.92 -6.91
N HIS A 71 13.97 12.42 -5.81
CA HIS A 71 13.67 13.83 -5.68
C HIS A 71 14.98 14.63 -5.64
N ILE A 72 15.13 15.61 -6.52
CA ILE A 72 16.41 16.29 -6.77
C ILE A 72 16.91 17.02 -5.52
N VAL A 73 15.98 17.64 -4.78
CA VAL A 73 16.32 18.48 -3.63
C VAL A 73 16.66 17.64 -2.42
N SER A 74 15.76 16.75 -2.00
CA SER A 74 15.95 15.98 -0.76
C SER A 74 16.87 14.77 -0.94
N GLY A 75 17.15 14.37 -2.19
CA GLY A 75 17.91 13.15 -2.51
C GLY A 75 17.15 11.86 -2.20
N GLN A 76 15.90 11.95 -1.74
CA GLN A 76 15.09 10.80 -1.34
C GLN A 76 14.52 10.04 -2.54
N LYS A 77 14.42 8.72 -2.40
CA LYS A 77 13.74 7.86 -3.36
C LYS A 77 12.22 8.02 -3.22
N VAL A 78 11.53 8.11 -4.35
CA VAL A 78 10.06 8.18 -4.41
C VAL A 78 9.53 7.24 -5.49
N ALA A 79 8.27 6.83 -5.36
CA ALA A 79 7.54 6.12 -6.39
C ALA A 79 6.59 7.09 -7.13
N LEU A 80 6.72 7.16 -8.46
CA LEU A 80 5.86 7.96 -9.33
C LEU A 80 4.81 7.05 -9.97
N LYS A 81 3.56 7.09 -9.49
CA LYS A 81 2.42 6.42 -10.14
C LYS A 81 1.86 7.34 -11.22
N ILE A 82 2.22 7.06 -12.48
CA ILE A 82 1.88 7.87 -13.66
C ILE A 82 0.63 7.28 -14.31
N ILE A 83 -0.46 8.02 -14.29
CA ILE A 83 -1.78 7.63 -14.80
C ILE A 83 -2.09 8.47 -16.04
N SER A 84 -2.40 7.80 -17.16
CA SER A 84 -2.78 8.50 -18.38
C SER A 84 -4.25 8.90 -18.33
N ARG A 85 -4.55 10.19 -18.55
CA ARG A 85 -5.94 10.67 -18.63
C ARG A 85 -6.71 10.03 -19.79
N ARG A 86 -6.03 9.61 -20.86
CA ARG A 86 -6.66 8.88 -21.98
C ARG A 86 -7.18 7.50 -21.58
N LYS A 87 -6.61 6.89 -20.53
CA LYS A 87 -7.08 5.60 -19.99
C LYS A 87 -8.26 5.78 -19.03
N LEU A 88 -8.58 7.00 -18.61
CA LEU A 88 -9.74 7.31 -17.77
C LEU A 88 -10.99 7.52 -18.65
N ILE A 89 -11.40 6.45 -19.33
CA ILE A 89 -12.44 6.48 -20.36
C ILE A 89 -13.83 6.63 -19.72
N THR A 90 -14.03 6.10 -18.51
CA THR A 90 -15.31 6.15 -17.80
C THR A 90 -15.25 7.07 -16.57
N ARG A 91 -16.40 7.66 -16.22
CA ARG A 91 -16.53 8.46 -14.98
C ARG A 91 -16.21 7.66 -13.72
N ASP A 92 -16.52 6.36 -13.72
CA ASP A 92 -16.24 5.50 -12.57
C ASP A 92 -14.72 5.32 -12.36
N MET A 93 -13.94 5.15 -13.44
CA MET A 93 -12.49 5.06 -13.34
C MET A 93 -11.86 6.37 -12.84
N ALA A 94 -12.30 7.51 -13.38
CA ALA A 94 -11.84 8.83 -12.90
C ALA A 94 -12.17 9.03 -11.40
N GLY A 95 -13.40 8.71 -10.99
CA GLY A 95 -13.82 8.81 -9.60
C GLY A 95 -13.09 7.85 -8.65
N ARG A 96 -12.57 6.71 -9.13
CA ARG A 96 -11.70 5.83 -8.32
C ARG A 96 -10.34 6.49 -8.05
N ILE A 97 -9.71 7.08 -9.06
CA ILE A 97 -8.42 7.76 -8.91
C ILE A 97 -8.54 9.01 -8.02
N GLU A 98 -9.59 9.81 -8.20
CA GLU A 98 -9.84 10.98 -7.35
C GLU A 98 -10.03 10.58 -5.89
N ARG A 99 -10.79 9.51 -5.62
CA ARG A 99 -10.94 8.96 -4.26
C ARG A 99 -9.64 8.42 -3.70
N GLU A 100 -8.84 7.70 -4.49
CA GLU A 100 -7.53 7.19 -4.05
C GLU A 100 -6.63 8.35 -3.60
N ILE A 101 -6.58 9.43 -4.38
CA ILE A 101 -5.84 10.65 -4.03
C ILE A 101 -6.39 11.24 -2.72
N GLN A 102 -7.70 11.43 -2.60
CA GLN A 102 -8.33 11.99 -1.40
C GLN A 102 -8.02 11.14 -0.15
N TYR A 103 -8.10 9.82 -0.25
CA TYR A 103 -7.80 8.92 0.87
C TYR A 103 -6.34 9.02 1.29
N LEU A 104 -5.41 8.98 0.33
CA LEU A 104 -3.99 9.07 0.63
C LEU A 104 -3.56 10.48 1.10
N GLN A 105 -4.31 11.53 0.75
CA GLN A 105 -4.14 12.86 1.32
C GLN A 105 -4.56 12.90 2.79
N LEU A 106 -5.57 12.13 3.22
CA LEU A 106 -6.06 12.12 4.60
C LEU A 106 -5.23 11.20 5.51
N LEU A 107 -4.74 10.08 4.99
CA LEU A 107 -4.08 9.05 5.78
C LEU A 107 -2.59 9.37 6.01
N ARG A 108 -2.19 9.54 7.27
CA ARG A 108 -0.78 9.49 7.67
C ARG A 108 -0.62 8.40 8.71
N HIS A 109 0.12 7.33 8.39
CA HIS A 109 0.41 6.28 9.34
C HIS A 109 1.77 5.67 8.99
N PRO A 110 2.61 5.25 9.96
CA PRO A 110 3.93 4.67 9.68
C PRO A 110 3.88 3.44 8.77
N HIS A 111 2.74 2.74 8.73
CA HIS A 111 2.53 1.53 7.93
C HIS A 111 1.54 1.71 6.77
N ILE A 112 1.32 2.94 6.31
CA ILE A 112 0.57 3.25 5.07
C ILE A 112 1.49 4.08 4.17
N ILE A 113 1.52 3.79 2.87
CA ILE A 113 2.28 4.57 1.91
C ILE A 113 1.80 6.02 1.93
N LYS A 114 2.74 6.95 2.13
CA LYS A 114 2.44 8.38 2.11
C LYS A 114 2.30 8.88 0.68
N LEU A 115 1.28 9.69 0.42
CA LEU A 115 1.25 10.59 -0.72
C LEU A 115 1.96 11.90 -0.33
N TYR A 116 3.00 12.25 -1.08
CA TYR A 116 3.72 13.50 -0.90
C TYR A 116 3.06 14.62 -1.68
N THR A 117 2.86 14.43 -2.98
CA THR A 117 2.24 15.43 -3.84
C THR A 117 1.57 14.79 -5.06
N VAL A 118 0.75 15.57 -5.77
CA VAL A 118 0.14 15.18 -7.04
C VAL A 118 0.51 16.21 -8.10
N ILE A 119 1.15 15.75 -9.16
CA ILE A 119 1.48 16.56 -10.33
C ILE A 119 0.44 16.27 -11.40
N THR A 120 -0.25 17.30 -11.89
CA THR A 120 -1.24 17.14 -12.95
C THR A 120 -0.79 17.85 -14.21
N THR A 121 -0.97 17.18 -15.35
CA THR A 121 -0.79 17.76 -16.68
C THR A 121 -2.06 17.53 -17.50
N PRO A 122 -2.23 18.17 -18.67
CA PRO A 122 -3.38 17.92 -19.54
C PRO A 122 -3.49 16.47 -20.02
N GLN A 123 -2.39 15.69 -19.99
CA GLN A 123 -2.35 14.30 -20.47
C GLN A 123 -2.27 13.27 -19.34
N GLU A 124 -1.73 13.63 -18.18
CA GLU A 124 -1.37 12.68 -17.12
C GLU A 124 -1.70 13.21 -15.72
N ILE A 125 -1.90 12.29 -14.79
CA ILE A 125 -1.93 12.53 -13.34
C ILE A 125 -0.79 11.70 -12.75
N VAL A 126 0.11 12.34 -12.00
CA VAL A 126 1.26 11.67 -11.40
C VAL A 126 1.21 11.83 -9.89
N MET A 127 1.05 10.71 -9.19
CA MET A 127 1.11 10.67 -7.73
C MET A 127 2.54 10.40 -7.30
N VAL A 128 3.08 11.27 -6.46
CA VAL A 128 4.42 11.13 -5.86
C VAL A 128 4.26 10.48 -4.48
N LEU A 129 4.69 9.22 -4.38
CA LEU A 129 4.44 8.35 -3.24
C LEU A 129 5.74 7.99 -2.51
N GLU A 130 5.63 7.65 -1.23
CA GLU A 130 6.68 6.98 -0.46
C GLU A 130 7.17 5.74 -1.21
N TYR A 131 8.49 5.59 -1.32
CA TYR A 131 9.09 4.40 -1.92
C TYR A 131 9.28 3.30 -0.88
N ALA A 132 8.78 2.11 -1.19
CA ALA A 132 9.09 0.87 -0.47
C ALA A 132 9.88 -0.07 -1.39
N GLY A 133 10.87 -0.76 -0.81
CA GLY A 133 11.92 -1.47 -1.53
C GLY A 133 11.47 -2.76 -2.22
N GLY A 134 10.40 -3.40 -1.74
CA GLY A 134 9.86 -4.63 -2.32
C GLY A 134 8.48 -4.98 -1.78
N GLU A 135 7.92 -6.09 -2.26
CA GLU A 135 6.60 -6.60 -1.88
C GLU A 135 6.72 -7.67 -0.79
N LEU A 136 5.75 -7.75 0.12
CA LEU A 136 5.67 -8.82 1.10
C LEU A 136 5.45 -10.18 0.42
N PHE A 137 4.78 -10.21 -0.74
CA PHE A 137 4.64 -11.40 -1.56
C PHE A 137 6.01 -12.00 -1.95
N ASP A 138 6.87 -11.20 -2.59
CA ASP A 138 8.22 -11.61 -2.98
C ASP A 138 9.03 -12.08 -1.78
N TYR A 139 8.88 -11.39 -0.65
CA TYR A 139 9.52 -11.77 0.60
C TYR A 139 9.10 -13.17 1.07
N ILE A 140 7.80 -13.48 1.04
CA ILE A 140 7.26 -14.81 1.37
C ILE A 140 7.76 -15.86 0.37
N VAL A 141 7.75 -15.57 -0.93
CA VAL A 141 8.23 -16.50 -1.97
C VAL A 141 9.71 -16.85 -1.74
N GLN A 142 10.53 -15.85 -1.41
CA GLN A 142 11.97 -16.05 -1.21
C GLN A 142 12.31 -16.80 0.10
N HIS A 143 11.57 -16.56 1.18
CA HIS A 143 11.91 -17.07 2.51
C HIS A 143 11.00 -18.22 2.98
N GLY A 144 9.91 -18.49 2.27
CA GLY A 144 8.87 -19.43 2.69
C GLY A 144 8.08 -18.93 3.90
N LYS A 145 7.57 -19.90 4.68
CA LYS A 145 6.86 -19.61 5.94
C LYS A 145 7.78 -18.95 6.96
N MET A 146 7.22 -18.10 7.81
CA MET A 146 7.97 -17.34 8.81
C MET A 146 7.77 -17.93 10.20
N ALA A 147 8.77 -17.73 11.07
CA ALA A 147 8.61 -17.95 12.50
C ALA A 147 7.53 -17.02 13.07
N GLU A 148 6.80 -17.49 14.08
CA GLU A 148 5.65 -16.76 14.62
C GLU A 148 6.00 -15.35 15.08
N ASP A 149 7.15 -15.14 15.72
CA ASP A 149 7.53 -13.82 16.22
C ASP A 149 7.71 -12.80 15.09
N LYS A 150 8.24 -13.24 13.95
CA LYS A 150 8.40 -12.41 12.75
C LYS A 150 7.07 -12.18 12.04
N ALA A 151 6.28 -13.23 11.85
CA ALA A 151 4.94 -13.10 11.27
C ALA A 151 4.06 -12.18 12.11
N ARG A 152 4.14 -12.26 13.45
CA ARG A 152 3.44 -11.39 14.38
C ARG A 152 3.84 -9.94 14.21
N LYS A 153 5.14 -9.63 14.08
CA LYS A 153 5.60 -8.25 13.85
C LYS A 153 4.97 -7.65 12.59
N PHE A 154 5.00 -8.37 11.46
CA PHE A 154 4.33 -7.91 10.23
C PHE A 154 2.81 -7.77 10.44
N PHE A 155 2.19 -8.77 11.07
CA PHE A 155 0.75 -8.77 11.30
C PHE A 155 0.29 -7.62 12.21
N GLN A 156 1.04 -7.29 13.26
CA GLN A 156 0.78 -6.14 14.12
C GLN A 156 0.78 -4.83 13.32
N GLN A 157 1.77 -4.63 12.46
CA GLN A 157 1.86 -3.43 11.61
C GLN A 157 0.67 -3.33 10.64
N ILE A 158 0.27 -4.45 10.04
CA ILE A 158 -0.91 -4.54 9.14
C ILE A 158 -2.19 -4.18 9.91
N VAL A 159 -2.48 -4.86 11.02
CA VAL A 159 -3.72 -4.66 11.77
C VAL A 159 -3.83 -3.24 12.31
N CYS A 160 -2.74 -2.66 12.81
CA CYS A 160 -2.75 -1.27 13.27
C CYS A 160 -3.01 -0.27 12.13
N ALA A 161 -2.45 -0.49 10.94
CA ALA A 161 -2.74 0.33 9.77
C ALA A 161 -4.20 0.19 9.30
N VAL A 162 -4.73 -1.03 9.28
CA VAL A 162 -6.14 -1.31 8.94
C VAL A 162 -7.09 -0.65 9.93
N GLU A 163 -6.79 -0.73 11.23
CA GLU A 163 -7.57 -0.02 12.27
C GLU A 163 -7.59 1.49 12.00
N TYR A 164 -6.44 2.07 11.69
CA TYR A 164 -6.32 3.49 11.39
C TYR A 164 -7.18 3.89 10.17
N CYS A 165 -7.18 3.08 9.10
CA CYS A 165 -8.08 3.26 7.97
C CYS A 165 -9.56 3.21 8.39
N HIS A 166 -9.96 2.19 9.16
CA HIS A 166 -11.34 2.00 9.59
C HIS A 166 -11.85 3.15 10.47
N ARG A 167 -10.99 3.72 11.32
CA ARG A 167 -11.30 4.93 12.11
C ARG A 167 -11.60 6.14 11.23
N HIS A 168 -10.89 6.27 10.11
CA HIS A 168 -11.15 7.28 9.07
C HIS A 168 -12.28 6.88 8.12
N LYS A 169 -13.07 5.85 8.48
CA LYS A 169 -14.17 5.30 7.69
C LYS A 169 -13.72 4.78 6.33
N ILE A 170 -12.44 4.42 6.16
CA ILE A 170 -11.89 3.89 4.90
C ILE A 170 -11.73 2.37 5.05
N VAL A 171 -12.35 1.61 4.14
CA VAL A 171 -12.18 0.15 4.03
C VAL A 171 -11.32 -0.15 2.81
N HIS A 172 -10.31 -1.00 2.97
CA HIS A 172 -9.32 -1.24 1.92
C HIS A 172 -9.88 -2.11 0.79
N ARG A 173 -10.52 -3.23 1.12
CA ARG A 173 -11.20 -4.22 0.24
C ARG A 173 -10.32 -5.06 -0.69
N ASP A 174 -9.04 -4.73 -0.87
CA ASP A 174 -8.08 -5.56 -1.63
C ASP A 174 -6.78 -5.80 -0.85
N LEU A 175 -6.87 -6.18 0.42
CA LEU A 175 -5.68 -6.53 1.21
C LEU A 175 -5.13 -7.88 0.76
N LYS A 176 -3.88 -7.86 0.29
CA LYS A 176 -3.11 -9.03 -0.14
C LYS A 176 -1.62 -8.74 -0.07
N PRO A 177 -0.73 -9.76 0.00
CA PRO A 177 0.71 -9.57 0.10
C PRO A 177 1.34 -8.68 -1.01
N GLU A 178 0.74 -8.60 -2.19
CA GLU A 178 1.16 -7.73 -3.30
C GLU A 178 0.89 -6.24 -3.02
N ASN A 179 -0.16 -5.93 -2.25
CA ASN A 179 -0.51 -4.57 -1.82
C ASN A 179 0.13 -4.21 -0.46
N LEU A 180 0.96 -5.10 0.09
CA LEU A 180 1.73 -4.90 1.32
C LEU A 180 3.20 -4.79 0.96
N LEU A 181 3.73 -3.58 0.95
CA LEU A 181 5.12 -3.34 0.61
C LEU A 181 6.02 -3.40 1.86
N LEU A 182 7.32 -3.53 1.64
CA LEU A 182 8.35 -3.53 2.67
C LEU A 182 9.36 -2.41 2.41
N ASP A 183 9.60 -1.57 3.43
CA ASP A 183 10.69 -0.60 3.39
C ASP A 183 12.08 -1.26 3.57
N GLU A 184 13.15 -0.46 3.50
CA GLU A 184 14.53 -0.93 3.65
C GLU A 184 14.81 -1.57 5.04
N ASN A 185 13.95 -1.32 6.04
CA ASN A 185 14.05 -1.84 7.40
C ASN A 185 13.08 -3.02 7.67
N LEU A 186 12.43 -3.55 6.62
CA LEU A 186 11.40 -4.58 6.72
C LEU A 186 10.23 -4.15 7.62
N ASN A 187 9.75 -2.92 7.45
CA ASN A 187 8.44 -2.50 7.96
C ASN A 187 7.40 -2.56 6.83
N VAL A 188 6.19 -3.01 7.19
CA VAL A 188 5.06 -3.06 6.27
C VAL A 188 4.60 -1.64 5.91
N LYS A 189 4.25 -1.46 4.63
CA LYS A 189 3.58 -0.28 4.08
C LYS A 189 2.39 -0.74 3.25
N ILE A 190 1.17 -0.48 3.72
CA ILE A 190 -0.04 -0.73 2.92
C ILE A 190 -0.07 0.26 1.75
N ALA A 191 -0.26 -0.28 0.55
CA ALA A 191 -0.34 0.45 -0.71
C ALA A 191 -1.65 0.13 -1.45
N ASP A 192 -1.91 0.89 -2.51
CA ASP A 192 -2.99 0.70 -3.48
C ASP A 192 -4.43 0.75 -2.91
N PHE A 193 -4.91 1.96 -2.68
CA PHE A 193 -6.28 2.24 -2.24
C PHE A 193 -7.26 2.38 -3.43
N GLY A 194 -6.88 1.95 -4.63
CA GLY A 194 -7.69 2.11 -5.85
C GLY A 194 -9.03 1.37 -5.84
N LEU A 195 -9.17 0.40 -4.94
CA LEU A 195 -10.43 -0.31 -4.66
C LEU A 195 -11.04 0.05 -3.30
N SER A 196 -10.49 1.00 -2.55
CA SER A 196 -11.02 1.39 -1.25
C SER A 196 -12.34 2.15 -1.33
N ASN A 197 -13.08 2.25 -0.22
CA ASN A 197 -14.31 3.03 -0.14
C ASN A 197 -14.52 3.68 1.24
N ILE A 198 -15.28 4.77 1.27
CA ILE A 198 -15.77 5.36 2.53
C ILE A 198 -16.99 4.59 3.02
N MET A 199 -16.97 4.19 4.27
CA MET A 199 -18.14 3.71 5.00
C MET A 199 -19.05 4.89 5.31
N THR A 200 -20.32 4.77 4.93
CA THR A 200 -21.38 5.66 5.38
C THR A 200 -22.35 4.84 6.21
N ASP A 201 -22.67 5.32 7.41
CA ASP A 201 -23.53 4.58 8.35
C ASP A 201 -24.90 4.32 7.68
N GLY A 202 -25.33 3.04 7.65
CA GLY A 202 -26.59 2.61 7.03
C GLY A 202 -26.50 2.21 5.54
N ASN A 203 -25.37 2.44 4.87
CA ASN A 203 -25.17 2.01 3.47
C ASN A 203 -24.28 0.75 3.40
N PHE A 204 -24.81 -0.30 2.79
CA PHE A 204 -24.07 -1.53 2.53
C PHE A 204 -23.39 -1.52 1.16
N LEU A 205 -22.23 -2.16 1.09
CA LEU A 205 -21.47 -2.34 -0.14
C LEU A 205 -21.91 -3.63 -0.85
N LYS A 206 -22.01 -3.61 -2.19
CA LYS A 206 -22.44 -4.76 -3.01
C LYS A 206 -21.40 -5.24 -4.03
N THR A 207 -20.36 -4.45 -4.29
CA THR A 207 -19.40 -4.71 -5.38
C THR A 207 -18.51 -5.91 -5.06
N SER A 208 -18.55 -6.92 -5.93
CA SER A 208 -17.55 -8.00 -6.00
C SER A 208 -16.23 -7.41 -6.51
N CYS A 209 -15.19 -7.36 -5.69
CA CYS A 209 -13.90 -6.80 -6.05
C CYS A 209 -12.77 -7.43 -5.22
N GLY A 210 -11.53 -7.16 -5.64
CA GLY A 210 -10.33 -7.71 -5.02
C GLY A 210 -9.97 -9.11 -5.50
N SER A 211 -8.86 -9.64 -4.98
CA SER A 211 -8.31 -10.92 -5.44
C SER A 211 -9.04 -12.11 -4.78
N PRO A 212 -9.59 -13.09 -5.56
CA PRO A 212 -10.45 -14.16 -5.06
C PRO A 212 -9.93 -14.90 -3.81
N ASN A 213 -8.64 -15.21 -3.76
CA ASN A 213 -8.03 -15.98 -2.68
C ASN A 213 -7.99 -15.23 -1.32
N TYR A 214 -8.14 -13.90 -1.33
CA TYR A 214 -8.13 -13.04 -0.14
C TYR A 214 -9.51 -12.42 0.15
N ALA A 215 -10.47 -12.57 -0.75
CA ALA A 215 -11.81 -12.00 -0.64
C ALA A 215 -12.67 -12.80 0.35
N ALA A 216 -13.50 -12.07 1.12
CA ALA A 216 -14.42 -12.69 2.07
C ALA A 216 -15.58 -13.41 1.37
N PRO A 217 -16.20 -14.45 1.99
CA PRO A 217 -17.30 -15.21 1.40
C PRO A 217 -18.47 -14.36 0.93
N GLU A 218 -18.82 -13.31 1.67
CA GLU A 218 -19.87 -12.37 1.34
C GLU A 218 -19.56 -11.50 0.11
N VAL A 219 -18.28 -11.16 -0.11
CA VAL A 219 -17.83 -10.39 -1.29
C VAL A 219 -17.93 -11.25 -2.55
N ILE A 220 -17.41 -12.48 -2.52
CA ILE A 220 -17.47 -13.39 -3.68
C ILE A 220 -18.91 -13.83 -4.00
N SER A 221 -19.81 -13.78 -3.01
CA SER A 221 -21.23 -14.11 -3.18
C SER A 221 -22.08 -12.91 -3.61
N GLY A 222 -21.48 -11.72 -3.78
CA GLY A 222 -22.21 -10.48 -4.11
C GLY A 222 -23.23 -10.05 -3.05
N LYS A 223 -23.03 -10.45 -1.79
CA LYS A 223 -23.90 -10.07 -0.67
C LYS A 223 -23.56 -8.66 -0.21
N LEU A 224 -24.53 -8.04 0.46
CA LEU A 224 -24.33 -6.76 1.13
C LEU A 224 -23.42 -6.94 2.35
N TYR A 225 -22.46 -6.04 2.53
CA TYR A 225 -21.52 -6.03 3.66
C TYR A 225 -21.27 -4.60 4.18
N ALA A 226 -20.90 -4.48 5.46
CA ALA A 226 -20.66 -3.19 6.12
C ALA A 226 -19.26 -2.64 5.82
N GLY A 227 -18.27 -3.52 5.63
CA GLY A 227 -16.93 -3.18 5.13
C GLY A 227 -15.79 -3.70 6.00
N PRO A 228 -15.62 -3.25 7.25
CA PRO A 228 -14.47 -3.59 8.08
C PRO A 228 -14.21 -5.08 8.24
N GLU A 229 -15.28 -5.88 8.32
CA GLU A 229 -15.23 -7.32 8.46
C GLU A 229 -14.57 -8.02 7.26
N VAL A 230 -14.62 -7.43 6.05
CA VAL A 230 -13.99 -8.02 4.87
C VAL A 230 -12.47 -7.89 4.92
N ASP A 231 -11.97 -6.74 5.43
CA ASP A 231 -10.54 -6.54 5.64
C ASP A 231 -10.01 -7.48 6.74
N VAL A 232 -10.82 -7.80 7.76
CA VAL A 232 -10.46 -8.79 8.80
C VAL A 232 -10.29 -10.18 8.19
N TRP A 233 -11.18 -10.59 7.28
CA TRP A 233 -11.03 -11.86 6.58
C TRP A 233 -9.70 -11.91 5.80
N SER A 234 -9.41 -10.86 5.02
CA SER A 234 -8.15 -10.76 4.27
C SER A 234 -6.93 -10.78 5.20
N CYS A 235 -6.97 -10.09 6.34
CA CYS A 235 -5.95 -10.16 7.37
C CYS A 235 -5.75 -11.60 7.90
N GLY A 236 -6.84 -12.36 8.06
CA GLY A 236 -6.78 -13.77 8.45
C GLY A 236 -6.10 -14.65 7.40
N VAL A 237 -6.40 -14.42 6.12
CA VAL A 237 -5.72 -15.11 5.01
C VAL A 237 -4.23 -14.75 5.00
N ILE A 238 -3.87 -13.47 5.15
CA ILE A 238 -2.48 -13.01 5.19
C ILE A 238 -1.72 -13.64 6.37
N LEU A 239 -2.29 -13.65 7.57
CA LEU A 239 -1.66 -14.26 8.75
C LEU A 239 -1.39 -15.76 8.52
N TYR A 240 -2.36 -16.46 7.94
CA TYR A 240 -2.20 -17.86 7.57
C TYR A 240 -1.05 -18.04 6.57
N VAL A 241 -1.00 -17.24 5.51
CA VAL A 241 0.08 -17.31 4.50
C VAL A 241 1.44 -17.04 5.14
N LEU A 242 1.57 -16.04 6.02
CA LEU A 242 2.83 -15.74 6.71
C LEU A 242 3.33 -16.93 7.55
N LEU A 243 2.42 -17.65 8.21
CA LEU A 243 2.75 -18.75 9.12
C LEU A 243 2.86 -20.12 8.43
N VAL A 244 2.17 -20.31 7.30
CA VAL A 244 2.03 -21.60 6.63
C VAL A 244 2.78 -21.64 5.29
N GLY A 245 3.00 -20.49 4.65
CA GLY A 245 3.72 -20.37 3.37
C GLY A 245 2.86 -20.76 2.15
N ARG A 246 1.56 -20.98 2.33
CA ARG A 246 0.58 -21.25 1.27
C ARG A 246 -0.78 -20.69 1.66
N LEU A 247 -1.68 -20.60 0.68
CA LEU A 247 -3.04 -20.11 0.89
C LEU A 247 -3.90 -21.09 1.70
N PRO A 248 -4.85 -20.60 2.52
CA PRO A 248 -5.82 -21.44 3.22
C PRO A 248 -6.89 -21.99 2.26
N PHE A 249 -7.23 -21.21 1.22
CA PHE A 249 -8.16 -21.57 0.16
C PHE A 249 -7.50 -21.31 -1.19
N ASP A 250 -7.34 -22.36 -1.98
CA ASP A 250 -6.75 -22.27 -3.32
C ASP A 250 -7.30 -23.38 -4.21
N ASP A 251 -7.57 -23.04 -5.47
CA ASP A 251 -8.00 -23.97 -6.52
C ASP A 251 -7.83 -23.29 -7.89
N GLU A 252 -7.40 -24.04 -8.90
CA GLU A 252 -7.28 -23.54 -10.26
C GLU A 252 -8.65 -23.25 -10.89
N TYR A 253 -9.69 -23.98 -10.45
CA TYR A 253 -11.05 -23.79 -10.91
C TYR A 253 -11.80 -22.83 -9.99
N ILE A 254 -12.10 -21.61 -10.47
CA ILE A 254 -12.70 -20.53 -9.68
C ILE A 254 -13.98 -20.95 -8.93
N PRO A 255 -14.94 -21.69 -9.52
CA PRO A 255 -16.12 -22.15 -8.78
C PRO A 255 -15.77 -23.13 -7.63
N ALA A 256 -14.74 -23.95 -7.78
CA ALA A 256 -14.26 -24.81 -6.69
C ALA A 256 -13.56 -23.99 -5.59
N LEU A 257 -12.79 -22.97 -5.96
CA LEU A 257 -12.23 -22.00 -5.02
C LEU A 257 -13.34 -21.31 -4.20
N PHE A 258 -14.37 -20.80 -4.87
CA PHE A 258 -15.51 -20.16 -4.21
C PHE A 258 -16.24 -21.12 -3.27
N LYS A 259 -16.38 -22.39 -3.66
CA LYS A 259 -16.93 -23.44 -2.77
C LYS A 259 -16.07 -23.64 -1.53
N LYS A 260 -14.75 -23.68 -1.65
CA LYS A 260 -13.82 -23.81 -0.50
C LYS A 260 -13.94 -22.61 0.44
N ILE A 261 -13.96 -21.39 -0.12
CA ILE A 261 -14.12 -20.14 0.63
C ILE A 261 -15.46 -20.12 1.37
N ALA A 262 -16.56 -20.45 0.69
CA ALA A 262 -17.90 -20.48 1.27
C ALA A 262 -18.05 -21.54 2.38
N GLN A 263 -17.29 -22.64 2.31
CA GLN A 263 -17.25 -23.66 3.35
C GLN A 263 -16.37 -23.26 4.54
N GLY A 264 -15.37 -22.40 4.33
CA GLY A 264 -14.46 -21.94 5.39
C GLY A 264 -13.54 -23.03 5.95
N ASN A 265 -13.41 -24.17 5.25
CA ASN A 265 -12.59 -25.30 5.69
C ASN A 265 -11.16 -25.18 5.14
N TYR A 266 -10.18 -25.07 6.03
CA TYR A 266 -8.75 -25.04 5.71
C TYR A 266 -7.96 -25.94 6.68
N MET A 267 -6.78 -26.38 6.25
CA MET A 267 -5.92 -27.23 7.07
C MET A 267 -5.16 -26.38 8.10
N VAL A 268 -5.17 -26.77 9.36
CA VAL A 268 -4.34 -26.15 10.40
C VAL A 268 -3.14 -27.06 10.69
N PRO A 269 -1.91 -26.65 10.38
CA PRO A 269 -0.73 -27.45 10.70
C PRO A 269 -0.48 -27.55 12.22
N ASN A 270 -0.02 -28.71 12.68
CA ASN A 270 0.23 -28.99 14.11
C ASN A 270 1.37 -28.17 14.72
N TYR A 271 2.21 -27.54 13.90
CA TYR A 271 3.34 -26.72 14.37
C TYR A 271 2.94 -25.29 14.77
N LEU A 272 1.69 -24.87 14.51
CA LEU A 272 1.21 -23.55 14.91
C LEU A 272 0.82 -23.54 16.38
N SER A 273 1.13 -22.44 17.08
CA SER A 273 0.71 -22.24 18.47
C SER A 273 -0.81 -22.17 18.58
N SER A 274 -1.33 -22.61 19.72
CA SER A 274 -2.77 -22.52 20.01
C SER A 274 -3.30 -21.09 19.93
N GLY A 275 -2.47 -20.09 20.25
CA GLY A 275 -2.78 -18.66 20.10
C GLY A 275 -2.97 -18.25 18.65
N ALA A 276 -2.01 -18.58 17.78
CA ALA A 276 -2.11 -18.30 16.34
C ALA A 276 -3.32 -18.98 15.72
N VAL A 277 -3.54 -20.26 16.03
CA VAL A 277 -4.68 -21.04 15.53
C VAL A 277 -6.01 -20.42 15.98
N ARG A 278 -6.12 -20.04 17.26
CA ARG A 278 -7.32 -19.38 17.79
C ARG A 278 -7.61 -18.08 17.04
N LEU A 279 -6.60 -17.24 16.84
CA LEU A 279 -6.76 -15.94 16.19
C LEU A 279 -7.15 -16.09 14.71
N ILE A 280 -6.49 -16.99 13.96
CA ILE A 280 -6.86 -17.30 12.57
C ILE A 280 -8.31 -17.81 12.49
N LYS A 281 -8.71 -18.73 13.37
CA LYS A 281 -10.09 -19.25 13.42
C LYS A 281 -11.12 -18.16 13.68
N LYS A 282 -10.81 -17.18 14.52
CA LYS A 282 -11.70 -16.05 14.82
C LYS A 282 -11.84 -15.08 13.65
N MET A 283 -10.80 -14.91 12.82
CA MET A 283 -10.84 -14.06 11.62
C MET A 283 -11.48 -14.76 10.41
N LEU A 284 -11.19 -16.04 10.21
CA LEU A 284 -11.73 -16.83 9.09
C LEU A 284 -13.10 -17.45 9.43
N GLN A 285 -13.99 -16.64 9.98
CA GLN A 285 -15.40 -16.99 10.20
C GLN A 285 -16.21 -16.64 8.94
N VAL A 286 -16.94 -17.63 8.41
CA VAL A 286 -17.76 -17.46 7.19
C VAL A 286 -18.91 -16.50 7.45
N ASN A 287 -19.55 -16.59 8.62
CA ASN A 287 -20.56 -15.62 9.02
C ASN A 287 -19.87 -14.34 9.52
N PRO A 288 -20.01 -13.19 8.84
CA PRO A 288 -19.37 -11.94 9.24
C PRO A 288 -19.74 -11.47 10.65
N VAL A 289 -20.95 -11.79 11.14
CA VAL A 289 -21.39 -11.41 12.49
C VAL A 289 -20.59 -12.14 13.59
N ASN A 290 -20.11 -13.34 13.30
CA ASN A 290 -19.29 -14.12 14.23
C ASN A 290 -17.79 -13.81 14.09
N ARG A 291 -17.41 -13.00 13.09
CA ARG A 291 -16.04 -12.67 12.80
C ARG A 291 -15.53 -11.65 13.81
N ILE A 292 -14.35 -11.91 14.35
CA ILE A 292 -13.69 -10.98 15.28
C ILE A 292 -13.51 -9.60 14.63
N THR A 293 -13.60 -8.55 15.43
CA THR A 293 -13.36 -7.17 14.99
C THR A 293 -11.90 -6.75 15.21
N VAL A 294 -11.44 -5.72 14.50
CA VAL A 294 -10.08 -5.18 14.68
C VAL A 294 -9.77 -4.78 16.14
N PRO A 295 -10.67 -4.10 16.88
CA PRO A 295 -10.46 -3.81 18.29
C PRO A 295 -10.26 -5.07 19.16
N GLU A 296 -11.01 -6.13 18.88
CA GLU A 296 -10.85 -7.41 19.59
C GLU A 296 -9.56 -8.14 19.21
N ILE A 297 -9.12 -8.08 17.94
CA ILE A 297 -7.80 -8.61 17.51
C ILE A 297 -6.69 -7.93 18.31
N ARG A 298 -6.76 -6.61 18.49
CA ARG A 298 -5.76 -5.84 19.23
C ARG A 298 -5.67 -6.19 20.72
N GLN A 299 -6.67 -6.86 21.26
CA GLN A 299 -6.71 -7.36 22.63
C GLN A 299 -6.31 -8.84 22.73
N ASP A 300 -6.12 -9.55 21.61
CA ASP A 300 -5.79 -10.97 21.65
C ASP A 300 -4.38 -11.20 22.24
N PRO A 301 -4.20 -12.15 23.18
CA PRO A 301 -2.90 -12.42 23.79
C PRO A 301 -1.79 -12.77 22.80
N TRP A 302 -2.10 -13.46 21.70
CA TRP A 302 -1.11 -13.76 20.66
C TRP A 302 -0.68 -12.48 19.93
N PHE A 303 -1.59 -11.54 19.72
CA PHE A 303 -1.31 -10.25 19.10
C PHE A 303 -0.48 -9.35 20.01
N LEU A 304 -0.79 -9.28 21.31
CA LEU A 304 -0.14 -8.37 22.25
C LEU A 304 1.32 -8.71 22.56
N LYS A 305 1.74 -9.96 22.32
CA LYS A 305 3.11 -10.40 22.57
C LYS A 305 4.11 -9.56 21.78
N ASP A 306 5.08 -8.96 22.48
CA ASP A 306 6.15 -8.13 21.92
C ASP A 306 5.66 -6.94 21.08
N LEU A 307 4.44 -6.44 21.33
CA LEU A 307 3.88 -5.30 20.61
C LEU A 307 4.70 -4.03 20.86
N ALA A 308 5.18 -3.41 19.77
CA ALA A 308 5.97 -2.20 19.83
C ALA A 308 5.20 -1.03 20.44
N GLU A 309 5.86 -0.18 21.24
CA GLU A 309 5.21 0.89 22.01
C GLU A 309 4.41 1.86 21.14
N TYR A 310 4.95 2.26 19.99
CA TYR A 310 4.30 3.18 19.06
C TYR A 310 3.02 2.58 18.41
N LEU A 311 2.83 1.26 18.48
CA LEU A 311 1.63 0.59 18.02
C LEU A 311 0.59 0.40 19.12
N LYS A 312 0.95 0.54 20.41
CA LYS A 312 0.03 0.31 21.55
C LYS A 312 -1.02 1.40 21.67
N VAL A 313 -0.63 2.65 21.46
CA VAL A 313 -1.51 3.80 21.62
C VAL A 313 -2.35 3.97 20.37
N ALA A 314 -3.58 3.50 20.42
CA ALA A 314 -4.52 3.64 19.31
C ALA A 314 -4.92 5.11 19.09
N ASP A 315 -4.77 5.97 20.11
CA ASP A 315 -5.21 7.37 20.15
C ASP A 315 -4.13 8.39 19.77
N GLN A 316 -3.01 7.97 19.18
CA GLN A 316 -2.26 8.94 18.39
C GLN A 316 -3.08 9.20 17.13
N ASP A 317 -3.75 10.36 17.08
CA ASP A 317 -4.25 10.95 15.83
C ASP A 317 -3.05 11.15 14.91
N PHE A 318 -2.51 10.09 14.31
CA PHE A 318 -1.48 10.25 13.30
C PHE A 318 -2.04 11.26 12.31
N GLU A 319 -1.29 12.35 12.11
CA GLU A 319 -1.85 13.61 11.63
C GLU A 319 -2.78 13.43 10.44
N SER A 320 -3.90 14.14 10.44
CA SER A 320 -4.68 14.30 9.21
C SER A 320 -3.73 14.81 8.13
N GLY A 321 -3.58 14.06 7.03
CA GLY A 321 -2.59 14.43 6.04
C GLY A 321 -2.87 15.78 5.39
N VAL A 322 -1.81 16.40 4.90
CA VAL A 322 -1.84 17.76 4.34
C VAL A 322 -2.21 17.71 2.86
N ASP A 323 -3.08 18.63 2.44
CA ASP A 323 -3.33 18.91 1.03
C ASP A 323 -2.14 19.70 0.45
N PRO A 324 -1.33 19.13 -0.44
CA PRO A 324 -0.14 19.78 -1.00
C PRO A 324 -0.47 21.03 -1.84
N ASN A 325 -1.73 21.20 -2.26
CA ASN A 325 -2.19 22.38 -3.01
C ASN A 325 -2.66 23.53 -2.11
N LYS A 326 -2.44 23.44 -0.80
CA LYS A 326 -2.74 24.50 0.17
C LYS A 326 -1.47 25.00 0.84
N PRO A 327 -1.51 26.19 1.49
CA PRO A 327 -0.44 26.62 2.38
C PRO A 327 -0.17 25.54 3.42
N ILE A 328 1.09 25.19 3.63
CA ILE A 328 1.47 24.19 4.62
C ILE A 328 1.48 24.87 5.99
N ASP A 329 0.57 24.45 6.87
CA ASP A 329 0.61 24.83 8.28
C ASP A 329 1.67 23.97 9.00
N PRO A 330 2.77 24.57 9.49
CA PRO A 330 3.83 23.87 10.22
C PRO A 330 3.33 23.07 11.43
N TYR A 331 2.28 23.58 12.06
CA TYR A 331 1.70 23.04 13.28
C TYR A 331 0.67 21.95 12.99
N ALA A 332 0.21 21.83 11.74
CA ALA A 332 -0.70 20.78 11.31
C ALA A 332 -0.01 19.40 11.18
N LEU A 333 1.29 19.39 10.88
CA LEU A 333 2.14 18.20 10.72
C LEU A 333 2.77 17.71 12.03
N SER A 334 2.29 18.19 13.18
CA SER A 334 2.68 17.65 14.48
C SER A 334 1.70 17.97 15.60
N LYS A 335 0.40 18.06 15.29
CA LYS A 335 -0.67 18.52 16.21
C LYS A 335 -0.64 17.84 17.59
N ASN A 336 -0.23 16.58 17.66
CA ASN A 336 -0.22 15.79 18.90
C ASN A 336 1.02 16.04 19.77
N LYS A 337 2.02 16.76 19.27
CA LYS A 337 3.22 17.12 20.04
C LYS A 337 3.02 18.47 20.72
N PRO A 338 3.63 18.74 21.88
CA PRO A 338 3.60 20.07 22.48
C PRO A 338 4.14 21.13 21.51
N LYS A 339 3.55 22.35 21.48
CA LYS A 339 3.97 23.45 20.58
C LYS A 339 5.50 23.65 20.50
N PRO A 340 6.27 23.65 21.61
CA PRO A 340 7.72 23.81 21.55
C PRO A 340 8.45 22.69 20.79
N VAL A 341 7.87 21.50 20.73
CA VAL A 341 8.40 20.37 19.95
C VAL A 341 8.03 20.50 18.49
N GLN A 342 6.84 21.01 18.18
CA GLN A 342 6.40 21.30 16.82
C GLN A 342 7.30 22.36 16.17
N GLU A 343 7.53 23.48 16.89
CA GLU A 343 8.41 24.58 16.47
C GLU A 343 9.82 24.07 16.18
N LYS A 344 10.41 23.31 17.11
CA LYS A 344 11.74 22.70 16.91
C LYS A 344 11.81 21.74 15.73
N LEU A 345 10.73 20.99 15.46
CA LEU A 345 10.70 20.08 14.32
C LEU A 345 10.62 20.87 13.00
N HIS A 346 9.76 21.88 12.97
CA HIS A 346 9.62 22.77 11.84
C HIS A 346 10.91 23.53 11.52
N GLU A 347 11.53 24.16 12.52
CA GLU A 347 12.82 24.85 12.39
C GLU A 347 13.90 23.90 11.87
N LYS A 348 14.00 22.68 12.41
CA LYS A 348 14.95 21.68 11.91
C LYS A 348 14.74 21.33 10.44
N VAL A 349 13.48 21.24 9.99
CA VAL A 349 13.18 20.94 8.58
C VAL A 349 13.52 22.15 7.72
N ILE A 350 13.15 23.37 8.13
CA ILE A 350 13.51 24.62 7.42
C ILE A 350 15.03 24.76 7.30
N ASP A 351 15.77 24.61 8.40
CA ASP A 351 17.23 24.73 8.41
C ASP A 351 17.86 23.71 7.46
N LYS A 352 17.37 22.47 7.50
CA LYS A 352 17.85 21.41 6.61
C LYS A 352 17.55 21.73 5.15
N LEU A 353 16.36 22.26 4.85
CA LEU A 353 15.99 22.68 3.49
C LEU A 353 16.83 23.86 3.02
N GLY A 354 16.99 24.89 3.85
CA GLY A 354 17.85 26.05 3.56
C GLY A 354 19.30 25.63 3.28
N GLN A 355 19.87 24.76 4.12
CA GLN A 355 21.21 24.22 3.92
C GLN A 355 21.34 23.37 2.65
N THR A 356 20.32 22.55 2.33
CA THR A 356 20.35 21.65 1.18
C THR A 356 20.14 22.40 -0.14
N MET A 357 19.35 23.48 -0.12
CA MET A 357 18.93 24.22 -1.31
C MET A 357 19.70 25.53 -1.54
N GLY A 358 20.41 26.03 -0.53
CA GLY A 358 21.05 27.34 -0.56
C GLY A 358 20.07 28.50 -0.44
N TYR A 359 18.90 28.29 0.16
CA TYR A 359 17.90 29.34 0.42
C TYR A 359 17.99 29.85 1.85
N ALA A 360 17.63 31.11 2.08
CA ALA A 360 17.44 31.62 3.43
C ALA A 360 16.20 30.96 4.07
N ALA A 361 16.19 30.82 5.39
CA ALA A 361 15.06 30.26 6.13
C ALA A 361 13.75 31.04 5.85
N GLU A 362 13.86 32.35 5.63
CA GLU A 362 12.74 33.23 5.26
C GLU A 362 12.14 32.86 3.90
N ASP A 363 12.98 32.59 2.89
CA ASP A 363 12.53 32.19 1.55
C ASP A 363 11.84 30.82 1.57
N VAL A 364 12.35 29.89 2.38
CA VAL A 364 11.72 28.58 2.59
C VAL A 364 10.35 28.75 3.22
N THR A 365 10.24 29.60 4.24
CA THR A 365 8.98 29.88 4.93
C THR A 365 7.95 30.53 4.00
N ASP A 366 8.36 31.52 3.21
CA ASP A 366 7.51 32.17 2.20
C ASP A 366 6.99 31.16 1.17
N ALA A 367 7.85 30.25 0.69
CA ALA A 367 7.46 29.22 -0.26
C ALA A 367 6.45 28.21 0.31
N LEU A 368 6.52 27.88 1.60
CA LEU A 368 5.56 27.00 2.27
C LEU A 368 4.19 27.67 2.44
N GLY A 369 4.15 28.99 2.58
CA GLY A 369 2.93 29.79 2.77
C GLY A 369 2.14 30.08 1.49
N LYS A 370 2.71 29.89 0.29
CA LYS A 370 2.02 30.09 -0.99
C LYS A 370 1.02 28.97 -1.27
N GLU A 371 0.07 29.18 -2.17
CA GLU A 371 -0.84 28.11 -2.64
C GLU A 371 -0.16 27.22 -3.69
N GLU A 372 0.72 27.78 -4.51
CA GLU A 372 1.37 27.09 -5.63
C GLU A 372 2.24 25.90 -5.17
N PRO A 373 2.24 24.77 -5.90
CA PRO A 373 3.14 23.67 -5.65
C PRO A 373 4.58 24.06 -5.99
N SER A 374 5.55 23.61 -5.19
CA SER A 374 6.96 23.96 -5.36
C SER A 374 7.89 22.83 -4.91
N ALA A 375 9.13 22.84 -5.40
CA ALA A 375 10.17 21.91 -4.96
C ALA A 375 10.40 21.95 -3.44
N ILE A 376 10.21 23.12 -2.83
CA ILE A 376 10.38 23.33 -1.38
C ILE A 376 9.25 22.64 -0.62
N LYS A 377 8.00 22.78 -1.06
CA LYS A 377 6.85 22.07 -0.45
C LYS A 377 6.97 20.56 -0.59
N ASP A 378 7.33 20.09 -1.79
CA ASP A 378 7.58 18.68 -2.03
C ASP A 378 8.70 18.16 -1.12
N ALA A 379 9.82 18.89 -1.00
CA ALA A 379 10.93 18.54 -0.12
C ALA A 379 10.55 18.56 1.38
N TYR A 380 9.60 19.41 1.77
CA TYR A 380 9.12 19.51 3.14
C TYR A 380 8.21 18.34 3.53
N LEU A 381 7.43 17.82 2.57
CA LEU A 381 6.53 16.68 2.79
C LEU A 381 7.25 15.33 2.71
N ILE A 382 8.37 15.26 1.99
CA ILE A 382 9.25 14.09 1.81
C ILE A 382 10.17 13.88 3.02
#